data_AF-Q0AQW8-F1
#
_entry.id   AF-Q0AQW8-F1
#
_cell.length_a   1.000
_cell.length_b   1.000
_cell.length_c   1.000
_cell.angle_alpha   90.00
_cell.angle_beta   90.00
_cell.angle_gamma   90.00
#
_symmetry.space_group_name_H-M   'P 1'
#
loop_
_entity.id
_entity.type
_entity.pdbx_description
1 polymer ?
#
loop_
_entity_poly.entity_id
_entity_poly.type
_entity_poly.pdbx_seq_one_letter_code
_entity_poly.pdbx_strand_id
1 'polypeptide(L)'
;MSLLAIVLCVYILFNAILAIPFMIRARREFERQGKWTPATASWSGVVMHGQALATLALAIVDRGSLWPVTAVSLAAGGLLLVAGAGVIAAGRIAYGSQKRVYGLLEDRLIEGGIYRFSRNPQYVGYAAMFFGAAAAAGSILALTSSALFALIIHVFITRVEEPHLDRVFAAAYADYRARIRRYL
;
A
#
# COMPACT_ATOMS: atom_id res chain seq x y z
N MET A 1 -20.99 14.32 11.03
CA MET A 1 -20.08 13.16 11.04
C MET A 1 -20.55 12.19 12.11
N SER A 2 -20.72 10.89 11.81
CA SER A 2 -21.27 9.89 12.75
C SER A 2 -20.23 9.45 13.79
N LEU A 3 -20.68 8.86 14.92
CA LEU A 3 -19.78 8.27 15.92
C LEU A 3 -18.84 7.22 15.31
N LEU A 4 -19.37 6.37 14.42
CA LEU A 4 -18.58 5.37 13.72
C LEU A 4 -17.50 6.00 12.83
N ALA A 5 -17.80 7.09 12.12
CA ALA A 5 -16.79 7.81 11.33
C ALA A 5 -15.69 8.39 12.22
N ILE A 6 -16.03 8.93 13.39
CA ILE A 6 -15.04 9.42 14.37
C ILE A 6 -14.13 8.28 14.83
N VAL A 7 -14.70 7.12 15.20
CA VAL A 7 -13.94 5.94 15.62
C VAL A 7 -12.98 5.47 14.52
N LEU A 8 -13.44 5.41 13.28
CA LEU A 8 -12.61 5.03 12.13
C LEU A 8 -11.47 6.03 11.89
N CYS A 9 -11.74 7.34 11.98
CA CYS A 9 -10.71 8.37 11.85
C CYS A 9 -9.65 8.26 12.96
N VAL A 10 -10.06 8.07 14.21
CA VAL A 10 -9.14 7.86 15.35
C VAL A 10 -8.29 6.61 15.13
N TYR A 11 -8.90 5.51 14.68
CA TYR A 11 -8.19 4.29 14.35
C TYR A 11 -7.15 4.50 13.23
N ILE A 12 -7.51 5.20 12.15
CA ILE A 12 -6.59 5.50 11.04
C ILE A 12 -5.41 6.33 11.52
N LEU A 13 -5.65 7.37 12.32
CA LEU A 13 -4.58 8.21 12.87
C LEU A 13 -3.67 7.40 13.81
N PHE A 14 -4.26 6.58 14.67
CA PHE A 14 -3.50 5.68 15.55
C PHE A 14 -2.65 4.70 14.74
N ASN A 15 -3.22 4.09 13.70
CA ASN A 15 -2.52 3.15 12.82
C ASN A 15 -1.39 3.84 12.03
N ALA A 16 -1.60 5.07 11.58
CA ALA A 16 -0.57 5.89 10.94
C ALA A 16 0.60 6.20 11.89
N ILE A 17 0.31 6.46 13.17
CA ILE A 17 1.33 6.64 14.21
C ILE A 17 2.09 5.31 14.42
N LEU A 18 1.39 4.18 14.49
CA LEU A 18 2.01 2.85 14.63
C LEU A 18 2.89 2.44 13.43
N ALA A 19 2.65 3.03 12.25
CA ALA A 19 3.51 2.80 11.09
C ALA A 19 4.95 3.31 11.33
N ILE A 20 5.16 4.32 12.17
CA ILE A 20 6.49 4.88 12.46
C ILE A 20 7.40 3.89 13.18
N PRO A 21 7.06 3.36 14.38
CA PRO A 21 7.89 2.36 15.05
C PRO A 21 8.00 1.06 14.23
N PHE A 22 6.96 0.69 13.48
CA PHE A 22 7.02 -0.39 12.51
C PHE A 22 8.13 -0.16 11.47
N MET A 23 8.14 1.00 10.80
CA MET A 23 9.15 1.34 9.78
C MET A 23 10.58 1.31 10.34
N ILE A 24 10.78 1.85 11.54
CA ILE A 24 12.07 1.84 12.23
C ILE A 24 12.53 0.40 12.49
N ARG A 25 11.62 -0.46 12.98
CA ARG A 25 11.90 -1.86 13.23
C ARG A 25 12.19 -2.63 11.94
N ALA A 26 11.35 -2.47 10.93
CA ALA A 26 11.48 -3.11 9.62
C ALA A 26 12.83 -2.79 8.97
N ARG A 27 13.24 -1.51 9.00
CA ARG A 27 14.55 -1.08 8.51
C ARG A 27 15.71 -1.73 9.27
N ARG A 28 15.65 -1.73 10.60
CA ARG A 28 16.69 -2.34 11.45
C ARG A 28 16.82 -3.84 11.21
N GLU A 29 15.71 -4.56 11.04
CA GLU A 29 15.75 -5.99 10.76
C GLU A 29 16.34 -6.27 9.38
N PHE A 30 15.96 -5.50 8.35
CA PHE A 30 16.63 -5.58 7.05
C PHE A 30 18.13 -5.27 7.11
N GLU A 31 18.55 -4.28 7.91
CA GLU A 31 19.96 -3.95 8.13
C GLU A 31 20.74 -5.05 8.86
N ARG A 32 20.12 -5.73 9.84
CA ARG A 32 20.82 -6.72 10.68
C ARG A 32 20.85 -8.13 10.11
N GLN A 33 19.79 -8.56 9.43
CA GLN A 33 19.62 -9.96 9.04
C GLN A 33 19.04 -10.15 7.63
N GLY A 34 18.84 -9.05 6.88
CA GLY A 34 18.39 -9.09 5.48
C GLY A 34 16.95 -9.53 5.26
N LYS A 35 16.17 -9.72 6.33
CA LYS A 35 14.75 -10.10 6.27
C LYS A 35 14.02 -9.70 7.54
N TRP A 36 12.71 -9.63 7.48
CA TRP A 36 11.87 -9.41 8.66
C TRP A 36 11.73 -10.66 9.52
N THR A 37 11.44 -10.45 10.80
CA THR A 37 10.93 -11.48 11.69
C THR A 37 9.43 -11.72 11.43
N PRO A 38 8.89 -12.91 11.77
CA PRO A 38 7.45 -13.15 11.72
C PRO A 38 6.62 -12.11 12.49
N ALA A 39 7.15 -11.58 13.60
CA ALA A 39 6.48 -10.52 14.37
C ALA A 39 6.35 -9.21 13.57
N THR A 40 7.41 -8.77 12.90
CA THR A 40 7.38 -7.57 12.04
C THR A 40 6.50 -7.79 10.82
N ALA A 41 6.53 -8.98 10.21
CA ALA A 41 5.62 -9.34 9.12
C ALA A 41 4.15 -9.26 9.58
N SER A 42 3.81 -9.83 10.74
CA SER A 42 2.46 -9.72 11.30
C SER A 42 2.06 -8.28 11.60
N TRP A 43 2.97 -7.46 12.14
CA TRP A 43 2.73 -6.03 12.37
C TRP A 43 2.45 -5.30 11.05
N SER A 44 3.25 -5.54 10.01
CA SER A 44 2.98 -4.98 8.67
C SER A 44 1.58 -5.35 8.16
N GLY A 45 1.14 -6.58 8.42
CA GLY A 45 -0.19 -7.08 8.09
C GLY A 45 -1.28 -6.28 8.79
N VAL A 46 -1.15 -6.04 10.10
CA VAL A 46 -2.08 -5.22 10.88
C VAL A 46 -2.11 -3.78 10.37
N VAL A 47 -0.95 -3.16 10.13
CA VAL A 47 -0.88 -1.77 9.65
C VAL A 47 -1.51 -1.64 8.27
N MET A 48 -1.18 -2.53 7.33
CA MET A 48 -1.71 -2.44 5.97
C MET A 48 -3.18 -2.85 5.85
N HIS A 49 -3.56 -4.03 6.35
CA HIS A 49 -4.93 -4.53 6.19
C HIS A 49 -5.90 -3.80 7.11
N GLY A 50 -5.45 -3.40 8.30
CA GLY A 50 -6.20 -2.52 9.19
C GLY A 50 -6.53 -1.19 8.53
N GLN A 51 -5.53 -0.53 7.94
CA GLN A 51 -5.74 0.71 7.17
C GLN A 51 -6.69 0.52 6.00
N ALA A 52 -6.54 -0.59 5.27
CA ALA A 52 -7.38 -0.92 4.12
C ALA A 52 -8.86 -1.04 4.53
N LEU A 53 -9.14 -1.86 5.54
CA LEU A 53 -10.49 -2.08 6.04
C LEU A 53 -11.11 -0.79 6.58
N ALA A 54 -10.35 0.00 7.35
CA ALA A 54 -10.85 1.26 7.88
C ALA A 54 -11.14 2.30 6.77
N THR A 55 -10.31 2.36 5.73
CA THR A 55 -10.51 3.27 4.60
C THR A 55 -11.74 2.88 3.78
N LEU A 56 -11.94 1.58 3.52
CA LEU A 56 -13.14 1.09 2.83
C LEU A 56 -14.40 1.29 3.67
N ALA A 57 -14.31 1.10 4.99
CA ALA A 57 -15.42 1.39 5.90
C ALA A 57 -15.77 2.88 5.92
N LEU A 58 -14.76 3.78 5.92
CA LEU A 58 -14.99 5.21 5.79
C LEU A 58 -15.71 5.57 4.50
N ALA A 59 -15.33 4.95 3.37
CA ALA A 59 -16.01 5.20 2.10
C ALA A 59 -17.51 4.89 2.20
N ILE A 60 -17.91 3.88 2.96
CA ILE A 60 -19.31 3.53 3.16
C ILE A 60 -20.00 4.48 4.15
N VAL A 61 -19.37 4.76 5.29
CA VAL A 61 -19.97 5.53 6.39
C VAL A 61 -20.07 7.03 6.08
N ASP A 62 -19.12 7.55 5.32
CA ASP A 62 -19.00 8.96 4.93
C ASP A 62 -19.39 9.18 3.45
N ARG A 63 -20.16 8.24 2.87
CA ARG A 63 -20.63 8.34 1.48
C ARG A 63 -21.40 9.64 1.22
N GLY A 64 -21.12 10.29 0.09
CA GLY A 64 -21.81 11.50 -0.34
C GLY A 64 -21.33 12.79 0.34
N SER A 65 -20.33 12.73 1.23
CA SER A 65 -19.85 13.89 1.99
C SER A 65 -19.09 14.92 1.15
N LEU A 66 -18.48 14.49 0.03
CA LEU A 66 -17.73 15.35 -0.89
C LEU A 66 -18.51 15.65 -2.17
N TRP A 67 -19.17 14.64 -2.74
CA TRP A 67 -20.09 14.79 -3.88
C TRP A 67 -21.17 13.71 -3.85
N PRO A 68 -22.35 13.93 -4.46
CA PRO A 68 -23.42 12.94 -4.48
C PRO A 68 -22.99 11.66 -5.21
N VAL A 69 -23.41 10.52 -4.68
CA VAL A 69 -23.18 9.21 -5.30
C VAL A 69 -24.08 9.10 -6.54
N THR A 70 -23.46 9.00 -7.71
CA THR A 70 -24.14 8.87 -9.00
C THR A 70 -23.71 7.59 -9.70
N ALA A 71 -24.44 7.17 -10.74
CA ALA A 71 -24.01 6.04 -11.57
C ALA A 71 -22.61 6.27 -12.18
N VAL A 72 -22.29 7.52 -12.54
CA VAL A 72 -20.98 7.90 -13.08
C VAL A 72 -19.89 7.77 -12.02
N SER A 73 -20.10 8.29 -10.80
CA SER A 73 -19.10 8.17 -9.73
C SER A 73 -18.86 6.71 -9.36
N LEU A 74 -19.94 5.91 -9.23
CA LEU A 74 -19.86 4.48 -8.95
C LEU A 74 -19.12 3.72 -10.04
N ALA A 75 -19.41 3.99 -11.32
CA ALA A 75 -18.75 3.32 -12.44
C ALA A 75 -17.26 3.71 -12.51
N ALA A 76 -16.94 5.00 -12.50
CA ALA A 76 -15.56 5.46 -12.62
C ALA A 76 -14.69 5.05 -11.43
N GLY A 77 -15.18 5.27 -10.20
CA GLY A 77 -14.46 4.88 -8.98
C GLY A 77 -14.41 3.36 -8.80
N GLY A 78 -15.49 2.65 -9.14
CA GLY A 78 -15.53 1.18 -9.11
C GLY A 78 -14.56 0.54 -10.11
N LEU A 79 -14.47 1.07 -11.33
CA LEU A 79 -13.49 0.63 -12.33
C LEU A 79 -12.06 0.82 -11.83
N LEU A 80 -11.75 1.98 -11.25
CA LEU A 80 -10.43 2.25 -10.67
C LEU A 80 -10.12 1.30 -9.49
N LEU A 81 -11.12 1.02 -8.66
CA LEU A 81 -11.00 0.09 -7.55
C LEU A 81 -10.64 -1.31 -8.04
N VAL A 82 -11.43 -1.84 -9.00
CA VAL A 82 -11.23 -3.17 -9.57
C VAL A 82 -9.90 -3.26 -10.33
N ALA A 83 -9.52 -2.23 -11.07
CA ALA A 83 -8.22 -2.16 -11.73
C ALA A 83 -7.07 -2.22 -10.70
N GLY A 84 -7.17 -1.46 -9.61
CA GLY A 84 -6.21 -1.49 -8.51
C GLY A 84 -6.08 -2.88 -7.87
N ALA A 85 -7.20 -3.55 -7.61
CA ALA A 85 -7.23 -4.92 -7.12
C ALA A 85 -6.57 -5.91 -8.11
N GLY A 86 -6.81 -5.74 -9.41
CA GLY A 86 -6.15 -6.51 -10.47
C GLY A 86 -4.62 -6.34 -10.47
N VAL A 87 -4.13 -5.10 -10.31
CA VAL A 87 -2.68 -4.83 -10.21
C VAL A 87 -2.08 -5.48 -8.96
N ILE A 88 -2.76 -5.45 -7.82
CA ILE A 88 -2.32 -6.14 -6.59
C ILE A 88 -2.22 -7.65 -6.85
N ALA A 89 -3.24 -8.25 -7.47
CA ALA A 89 -3.25 -9.67 -7.79
C ALA A 89 -2.09 -10.04 -8.74
N ALA A 90 -1.87 -9.28 -9.80
CA ALA A 90 -0.75 -9.48 -10.71
C ALA A 90 0.61 -9.38 -10.01
N GLY A 91 0.76 -8.45 -9.06
CA GLY A 91 1.97 -8.32 -8.23
C GLY A 91 2.19 -9.54 -7.33
N ARG A 92 1.14 -10.03 -6.68
CA ARG A 92 1.21 -11.26 -5.86
C ARG A 92 1.56 -12.49 -6.69
N ILE A 93 1.02 -12.60 -7.90
CA ILE A 93 1.36 -13.68 -8.85
C ILE A 93 2.84 -13.58 -9.25
N ALA A 94 3.34 -12.39 -9.57
CA ALA A 94 4.74 -12.18 -9.95
C ALA A 94 5.72 -12.50 -8.81
N TYR A 95 5.39 -12.14 -7.57
CA TYR A 95 6.19 -12.51 -6.40
C TYR A 95 6.23 -14.02 -6.16
N GLY A 96 5.12 -14.73 -6.47
CA GLY A 96 5.00 -16.19 -6.41
C GLY A 96 5.15 -16.82 -5.02
N SER A 97 5.31 -16.02 -3.96
CA SER A 97 5.45 -16.51 -2.59
C SER A 97 5.00 -15.44 -1.59
N GLN A 98 4.11 -15.81 -0.67
CA GLN A 98 3.70 -14.92 0.43
C GLN A 98 4.89 -14.53 1.32
N LYS A 99 5.91 -15.39 1.43
CA LYS A 99 7.11 -15.06 2.21
C LYS A 99 7.85 -13.85 1.66
N ARG A 100 7.89 -13.67 0.33
CA ARG A 100 8.49 -12.48 -0.29
C ARG A 100 7.63 -11.24 -0.07
N VAL A 101 6.31 -11.37 -0.24
CA VAL A 101 5.34 -10.28 -0.03
C VAL A 101 5.43 -9.69 1.38
N TYR A 102 5.72 -10.52 2.40
CA TYR A 102 5.86 -10.10 3.79
C TYR A 102 7.31 -9.94 4.28
N GLY A 103 8.27 -9.81 3.36
CA GLY A 103 9.68 -9.55 3.71
C GLY A 103 10.38 -10.68 4.49
N LEU A 104 9.84 -11.90 4.47
CA LEU A 104 10.37 -13.09 5.15
C LEU A 104 11.37 -13.89 4.28
N LEU A 105 11.43 -13.60 2.98
CA LEU A 105 12.30 -14.27 2.01
C LEU A 105 12.77 -13.26 0.96
N GLU A 106 14.09 -13.10 0.82
CA GLU A 106 14.72 -12.20 -0.15
C GLU A 106 15.80 -12.97 -0.91
N ASP A 107 15.38 -13.81 -1.86
CA ASP A 107 16.24 -14.76 -2.57
C ASP A 107 16.50 -14.37 -4.04
N ARG A 108 15.73 -13.43 -4.59
CA ARG A 108 15.89 -12.93 -5.96
C ARG A 108 15.17 -11.60 -6.16
N LEU A 109 15.72 -10.77 -7.04
CA LEU A 109 15.07 -9.54 -7.48
C LEU A 109 13.89 -9.87 -8.42
N ILE A 110 12.72 -9.28 -8.15
CA ILE A 110 11.52 -9.46 -8.96
C ILE A 110 11.38 -8.28 -9.93
N GLU A 111 11.69 -8.51 -11.20
CA GLU A 111 11.60 -7.51 -12.29
C GLU A 111 10.68 -7.94 -13.45
N GLY A 112 10.07 -9.12 -13.34
CA GLY A 112 9.18 -9.70 -14.36
C GLY A 112 7.68 -9.40 -14.16
N GLY A 113 6.87 -9.69 -15.18
CA GLY A 113 5.42 -9.51 -15.12
C GLY A 113 5.00 -8.05 -14.95
N ILE A 114 4.19 -7.75 -13.93
CA ILE A 114 3.73 -6.37 -13.65
C ILE A 114 4.86 -5.43 -13.19
N TYR A 115 5.98 -5.99 -12.70
CA TYR A 115 7.16 -5.23 -12.26
C TYR A 115 7.93 -4.58 -13.42
N ARG A 116 7.62 -4.95 -14.66
CA ARG A 116 8.17 -4.32 -15.87
C ARG A 116 7.68 -2.89 -16.09
N PHE A 117 6.59 -2.51 -15.42
CA PHE A 117 5.95 -1.19 -15.59
C PHE A 117 6.25 -0.26 -14.42
N SER A 118 6.40 -0.80 -13.22
CA SER A 118 6.66 -0.05 -11.99
C SER A 118 7.46 -0.93 -11.04
N ARG A 119 8.39 -0.34 -10.30
CA ARG A 119 9.10 -1.05 -9.21
C ARG A 119 8.19 -1.37 -8.03
N ASN A 120 7.09 -0.64 -7.88
CA ASN A 120 6.15 -0.74 -6.75
C ASN A 120 4.69 -0.93 -7.21
N PRO A 121 4.39 -1.92 -8.08
CA PRO A 121 3.09 -2.01 -8.74
C PRO A 121 1.96 -2.32 -7.74
N GLN A 122 2.21 -3.17 -6.73
CA GLN A 122 1.21 -3.46 -5.70
C GLN A 122 0.79 -2.21 -4.92
N TYR A 123 1.74 -1.33 -4.59
CA TYR A 123 1.45 -0.08 -3.88
C TYR A 123 0.65 0.90 -4.75
N VAL A 124 0.93 0.95 -6.05
CA VAL A 124 0.09 1.68 -7.02
C VAL A 124 -1.32 1.07 -7.06
N GLY A 125 -1.43 -0.25 -7.06
CA GLY A 125 -2.72 -0.95 -7.01
C GLY A 125 -3.52 -0.64 -5.74
N TYR A 126 -2.88 -0.62 -4.56
CA TYR A 126 -3.52 -0.22 -3.30
C TYR A 126 -3.98 1.25 -3.34
N ALA A 127 -3.16 2.15 -3.87
CA ALA A 127 -3.56 3.55 -4.04
C ALA A 127 -4.79 3.66 -4.95
N ALA A 128 -4.76 3.05 -6.14
CA ALA A 128 -5.89 3.01 -7.05
C ALA A 128 -7.15 2.42 -6.39
N MET A 129 -6.99 1.34 -5.62
CA MET A 129 -8.09 0.70 -4.90
C MET A 129 -8.77 1.65 -3.91
N PHE A 130 -7.99 2.37 -3.09
CA PHE A 130 -8.54 3.27 -2.07
C PHE A 130 -9.07 4.58 -2.67
N PHE A 131 -8.35 5.19 -3.60
CA PHE A 131 -8.82 6.38 -4.32
C PHE A 131 -10.08 6.07 -5.13
N GLY A 132 -10.16 4.90 -5.77
CA GLY A 132 -11.34 4.42 -6.47
C GLY A 132 -12.54 4.25 -5.53
N ALA A 133 -12.35 3.62 -4.36
CA ALA A 133 -13.40 3.49 -3.34
C ALA A 133 -13.89 4.85 -2.83
N ALA A 134 -12.97 5.75 -2.50
CA ALA A 134 -13.29 7.10 -2.06
C ALA A 134 -14.06 7.88 -3.12
N ALA A 135 -13.64 7.76 -4.39
CA ALA A 135 -14.28 8.44 -5.50
C ALA A 135 -15.67 7.89 -5.84
N ALA A 136 -15.82 6.57 -5.80
CA ALA A 136 -17.10 5.89 -6.00
C ALA A 136 -18.13 6.35 -4.96
N ALA A 137 -17.69 6.42 -3.70
CA ALA A 137 -18.52 6.85 -2.59
C ALA A 137 -18.70 8.37 -2.47
N GLY A 138 -17.88 9.17 -3.15
CA GLY A 138 -17.85 10.63 -2.94
C GLY A 138 -17.56 11.00 -1.49
N SER A 139 -16.58 10.33 -0.86
CA SER A 139 -16.24 10.52 0.56
C SER A 139 -14.93 11.31 0.74
N ILE A 140 -15.00 12.44 1.43
CA ILE A 140 -13.80 13.25 1.76
C ILE A 140 -12.92 12.55 2.79
N LEU A 141 -13.51 11.83 3.75
CA LEU A 141 -12.74 11.14 4.79
C LEU A 141 -11.98 9.95 4.19
N ALA A 142 -12.60 9.15 3.33
CA ALA A 142 -11.93 8.08 2.63
C ALA A 142 -10.84 8.59 1.68
N LEU A 143 -11.09 9.73 0.99
CA LEU A 143 -10.10 10.36 0.13
C LEU A 143 -8.87 10.81 0.92
N THR A 144 -9.09 11.45 2.08
CA THR A 144 -8.03 11.89 2.98
C THR A 144 -7.24 10.71 3.55
N SER A 145 -7.93 9.64 3.96
CA SER A 145 -7.29 8.39 4.41
C SER A 145 -6.43 7.76 3.30
N SER A 146 -6.90 7.78 2.06
CA SER A 146 -6.18 7.26 0.89
C SER A 146 -4.90 8.04 0.63
N ALA A 147 -4.95 9.38 0.71
CA ALA A 147 -3.78 10.24 0.57
C ALA A 147 -2.76 10.02 1.71
N LEU A 148 -3.24 9.90 2.96
CA LEU A 148 -2.39 9.59 4.11
C LEU A 148 -1.69 8.23 3.93
N PHE A 149 -2.42 7.20 3.51
CA PHE A 149 -1.84 5.88 3.21
C PHE A 149 -0.78 5.97 2.12
N ALA A 150 -1.07 6.65 1.00
CA ALA A 150 -0.11 6.81 -0.10
C ALA A 150 1.19 7.50 0.36
N LEU A 151 1.08 8.50 1.23
CA LEU A 151 2.23 9.18 1.83
C LEU A 151 3.05 8.24 2.73
N ILE A 152 2.39 7.51 3.64
CA ILE A 152 3.08 6.55 4.53
C ILE A 152 3.80 5.48 3.72
N ILE A 153 3.15 4.94 2.70
CA ILE A 153 3.74 3.94 1.81
C ILE A 153 4.90 4.52 1.01
N HIS A 154 4.80 5.77 0.53
CA HIS A 154 5.92 6.43 -0.13
C HIS A 154 7.14 6.56 0.78
N VAL A 155 6.93 6.93 2.04
CA VAL A 155 7.99 6.99 3.05
C VAL A 155 8.57 5.59 3.32
N PHE A 156 7.72 4.57 3.46
CA PHE A 156 8.16 3.18 3.63
C PHE A 156 9.05 2.71 2.46
N ILE A 157 8.59 2.89 1.22
CA ILE A 157 9.32 2.50 0.00
C ILE A 157 10.70 3.18 -0.02
N THR A 158 10.73 4.50 0.13
CA THR A 158 11.96 5.28 -0.05
C THR A 158 12.95 5.17 1.10
N ARG A 159 12.48 4.86 2.32
CA ARG A 159 13.32 4.83 3.53
C ARG A 159 13.62 3.43 4.05
N VAL A 160 12.86 2.43 3.62
CA VAL A 160 12.98 1.05 4.12
C VAL A 160 13.23 0.07 2.98
N GLU A 161 12.31 -0.01 2.02
CA GLU A 161 12.34 -1.07 0.99
C GLU A 161 13.43 -0.84 -0.06
N GLU A 162 13.45 0.30 -0.76
CA GLU A 162 14.44 0.54 -1.82
C GLU A 162 15.89 0.54 -1.29
N PRO A 163 16.22 1.13 -0.12
CA PRO A 163 17.56 1.02 0.45
C PRO A 163 17.96 -0.40 0.81
N HIS A 164 17.00 -1.25 1.18
CA HIS A 164 17.26 -2.67 1.41
C HIS A 164 17.57 -3.39 0.09
N LEU A 165 16.78 -3.16 -0.96
CA LEU A 165 16.99 -3.74 -2.29
C LEU A 165 18.33 -3.28 -2.90
N ASP A 166 18.68 -2.00 -2.74
CA ASP A 166 19.99 -1.46 -3.14
C ASP A 166 21.15 -2.22 -2.46
N ARG A 167 21.00 -2.57 -1.17
CA ARG A 167 22.04 -3.28 -0.41
C ARG A 167 22.15 -4.75 -0.81
N VAL A 168 21.02 -5.43 -0.99
CA VAL A 168 20.99 -6.89 -1.24
C VAL A 168 21.34 -7.22 -2.68
N PHE A 169 20.83 -6.47 -3.64
CA PHE A 169 20.96 -6.77 -5.07
C PHE A 169 21.97 -5.87 -5.79
N ALA A 170 22.44 -4.80 -5.15
CA ALA A 170 23.50 -3.92 -5.64
C ALA A 170 23.33 -3.52 -7.12
N ALA A 171 24.26 -3.94 -7.99
CA ALA A 171 24.27 -3.62 -9.42
C ALA A 171 22.96 -4.03 -10.13
N ALA A 172 22.40 -5.20 -9.82
CA ALA A 172 21.17 -5.67 -10.45
C ALA A 172 19.98 -4.74 -10.15
N TYR A 173 19.88 -4.24 -8.92
CA TYR A 173 18.82 -3.28 -8.57
C TYR A 173 19.10 -1.87 -9.10
N ALA A 174 20.37 -1.47 -9.20
CA ALA A 174 20.75 -0.21 -9.85
C ALA A 174 20.33 -0.18 -11.33
N ASP A 175 20.62 -1.25 -12.08
CA ASP A 175 20.21 -1.41 -13.48
C ASP A 175 18.68 -1.43 -13.63
N TYR A 176 17.99 -2.16 -12.74
CA TYR A 176 16.54 -2.17 -12.71
C TYR A 176 15.94 -0.78 -12.44
N ARG A 177 16.49 -0.03 -11.47
CA ARG A 177 16.08 1.34 -11.15
C ARG A 177 16.33 2.33 -12.29
N ALA A 178 17.38 2.13 -13.09
CA ALA A 178 17.67 2.98 -14.25
C ALA A 178 16.64 2.78 -15.38
N ARG A 179 16.09 1.55 -15.51
CA ARG A 179 15.12 1.21 -16.55
C ARG A 179 13.67 1.47 -16.15
N ILE A 180 13.32 1.17 -14.89
CA ILE A 180 11.93 1.16 -14.43
C ILE A 180 11.68 2.23 -13.37
N ARG A 181 10.61 3.00 -13.54
CA ARG A 181 10.22 4.05 -12.61
C ARG A 181 9.73 3.48 -11.28
N ARG A 182 9.83 4.28 -10.22
CA ARG A 182 9.38 3.88 -8.87
C ARG A 182 7.88 3.58 -8.87
N TYR A 183 7.12 4.48 -9.49
CA TYR A 183 5.71 4.38 -9.79
C TYR A 183 5.58 4.57 -11.30
N LEU A 184 4.62 3.87 -11.92
CA LEU A 184 4.39 3.81 -13.38
C LEU A 184 4.81 5.08 -14.14
#